data_AF-A0A6P8I7G8-F1
#
_entry.id   AF-A0A6P8I7G8-F1
#
_cell.length_a   1.000
_cell.length_b   1.000
_cell.length_c   1.000
_cell.angle_alpha   90.00
_cell.angle_beta   90.00
_cell.angle_gamma   90.00
#
_symmetry.space_group_name_H-M   'P 1'
#
loop_
_entity.id
_entity.type
_entity.pdbx_description
1 polymer ?
#
loop_
_entity_poly.entity_id
_entity_poly.type
_entity_poly.pdbx_seq_one_letter_code
_entity_poly.pdbx_strand_id
1 'polypeptide(L)'
;MYVKKDDDKVKALRAAEQKTDENKKKLNSFTEELDGIQNGHLQKDLIEKAVTKISKQIQGIEENLMKILESLDSLSLGSATLGVKGKRKSVVKWIQDLITEADSQRARCEALQKGQDL
;
A
#
# COMPACT_ATOMS: atom_id res chain seq x y z
N MET A 1 -35.09 -2.82 -13.30
CA MET A 1 -34.45 -2.74 -11.97
C MET A 1 -32.96 -3.18 -12.01
N TYR A 2 -32.17 -2.75 -13.02
CA TYR A 2 -30.79 -3.22 -13.24
C TYR A 2 -29.69 -2.26 -12.76
N VAL A 3 -30.00 -0.99 -12.49
CA VAL A 3 -29.00 0.08 -12.24
C VAL A 3 -28.38 0.00 -10.83
N LYS A 4 -29.15 -0.40 -9.81
CA LYS A 4 -28.72 -0.34 -8.39
C LYS A 4 -27.59 -1.32 -8.03
N LYS A 5 -27.56 -2.51 -8.66
CA LYS A 5 -26.58 -3.56 -8.32
C LYS A 5 -25.16 -3.23 -8.79
N ASP A 6 -24.99 -2.43 -9.83
CA ASP A 6 -23.66 -1.99 -10.25
C ASP A 6 -23.21 -0.75 -9.47
N ASP A 7 -24.15 0.06 -8.98
CA ASP A 7 -23.85 1.22 -8.12
C ASP A 7 -23.16 0.81 -6.81
N ASP A 8 -23.66 -0.22 -6.13
CA ASP A 8 -23.03 -0.73 -4.89
C ASP A 8 -21.61 -1.26 -5.14
N LYS A 9 -21.38 -1.95 -6.27
CA LYS A 9 -20.06 -2.46 -6.66
C LYS A 9 -19.10 -1.33 -7.01
N VAL A 10 -19.58 -0.32 -7.74
CA VAL A 10 -18.80 0.87 -8.08
C VAL A 10 -18.43 1.65 -6.83
N LYS A 11 -19.34 1.76 -5.86
CA LYS A 11 -19.07 2.41 -4.57
C LYS A 11 -18.01 1.66 -3.78
N ALA A 12 -18.08 0.33 -3.72
CA ALA A 12 -17.05 -0.49 -3.07
C ALA A 12 -15.67 -0.34 -3.75
N LEU A 13 -15.63 -0.32 -5.09
CA LEU A 13 -14.40 -0.08 -5.84
C LEU A 13 -13.82 1.31 -5.56
N ARG A 14 -14.64 2.36 -5.56
CA ARG A 14 -14.18 3.72 -5.21
C ARG A 14 -13.64 3.81 -3.79
N ALA A 15 -14.27 3.14 -2.84
CA ALA A 15 -13.78 3.09 -1.46
C ALA A 15 -12.42 2.38 -1.37
N ALA A 16 -12.23 1.29 -2.12
CA ALA A 16 -10.94 0.61 -2.21
C ALA A 16 -9.87 1.51 -2.83
N GLU A 17 -10.19 2.24 -3.90
CA GLU A 17 -9.27 3.21 -4.52
C GLU A 17 -8.85 4.31 -3.55
N GLN A 18 -9.81 4.92 -2.84
CA GLN A 18 -9.51 5.97 -1.87
C GLN A 18 -8.59 5.45 -0.76
N LYS A 19 -8.89 4.29 -0.18
CA LYS A 19 -8.04 3.69 0.86
C LYS A 19 -6.65 3.32 0.32
N THR A 20 -6.57 2.88 -0.93
CA THR A 20 -5.28 2.57 -1.58
C THR A 20 -4.46 3.85 -1.77
N ASP A 21 -5.09 4.96 -2.18
CA ASP A 21 -4.44 6.27 -2.31
C ASP A 21 -3.92 6.80 -0.97
N GLU A 22 -4.71 6.68 0.10
CA GLU A 22 -4.31 7.07 1.45
C GLU A 22 -3.09 6.27 1.93
N ASN A 23 -3.05 4.97 1.68
CA ASN A 23 -1.90 4.12 1.99
C ASN A 23 -0.68 4.48 1.13
N LYS A 24 -0.86 4.77 -0.15
CA LYS A 24 0.21 5.23 -1.05
C LYS A 24 0.84 6.53 -0.56
N LYS A 25 0.03 7.51 -0.16
CA LYS A 25 0.52 8.78 0.40
C LYS A 25 1.35 8.58 1.66
N LYS A 26 0.90 7.69 2.55
CA LYS A 26 1.67 7.33 3.76
C LYS A 26 3.00 6.66 3.40
N LEU A 27 2.98 5.71 2.47
CA LEU A 27 4.20 5.03 2.01
C LEU A 27 5.20 6.04 1.43
N ASN A 28 4.75 6.96 0.57
CA ASN A 28 5.61 8.01 0.00
C ASN A 28 6.23 8.89 1.09
N SER A 29 5.46 9.30 2.11
CA SER A 29 5.99 10.08 3.23
C SER A 29 7.07 9.32 3.99
N PHE A 30 6.95 8.00 4.14
CA PHE A 30 7.98 7.17 4.76
C PHE A 30 9.20 7.00 3.86
N THR A 31 9.01 6.89 2.55
CA THR A 31 10.12 6.86 1.57
C THR A 31 10.94 8.16 1.66
N GLU A 32 10.29 9.32 1.72
CA GLU A 32 10.96 10.61 1.90
C GLU A 32 11.72 10.70 3.24
N GLU A 33 11.13 10.17 4.32
CA GLU A 33 11.80 10.11 5.63
C GLU A 33 13.04 9.19 5.58
N LEU A 34 12.95 8.04 4.89
CA LEU A 34 14.08 7.13 4.68
C LEU A 34 15.18 7.77 3.82
N ASP A 35 14.83 8.52 2.78
CA ASP A 35 15.78 9.30 1.98
C ASP A 35 16.52 10.33 2.85
N GLY A 36 15.81 11.01 3.75
CA GLY A 36 16.41 11.94 4.71
C GLY A 36 17.34 11.26 5.71
N ILE A 37 16.99 10.05 6.17
CA ILE A 37 17.83 9.27 7.07
C ILE A 37 19.10 8.79 6.36
N GLN A 38 18.97 8.27 5.14
CA GLN A 38 20.11 7.75 4.37
C GLN A 38 21.12 8.86 4.00
N ASN A 39 20.63 10.06 3.66
CA ASN A 39 21.49 11.19 3.32
C ASN A 39 21.90 12.04 4.55
N GLY A 40 21.40 11.68 5.73
CA GLY A 40 21.60 12.42 6.97
C GLY A 40 22.86 11.98 7.73
N HIS A 41 23.21 12.75 8.77
CA HIS A 41 24.35 12.47 9.66
C HIS A 41 23.88 11.96 11.03
N LEU A 42 22.74 11.26 11.08
CA LEU A 42 22.20 10.72 12.33
C LEU A 42 23.15 9.67 12.90
N GLN A 43 23.24 9.63 14.23
CA GLN A 43 23.98 8.57 14.92
C GLN A 43 23.29 7.22 14.67
N LYS A 44 24.09 6.14 14.60
CA LYS A 44 23.61 4.78 14.29
C LYS A 44 22.43 4.34 15.16
N ASP A 45 22.48 4.61 16.46
CA ASP A 45 21.42 4.25 17.41
C ASP A 45 20.11 5.00 17.15
N LEU A 46 20.19 6.21 16.58
CA LEU A 46 19.03 7.01 16.20
C LEU A 46 18.46 6.55 14.85
N ILE A 47 19.33 6.18 13.90
CA ILE A 47 18.93 5.57 12.62
C ILE A 47 18.15 4.27 12.91
N GLU A 48 18.69 3.38 13.74
CA GLU A 48 18.04 2.11 14.06
C GLU A 48 16.64 2.31 14.64
N LYS A 49 16.48 3.24 15.60
CA LYS A 49 15.17 3.54 16.20
C LYS A 49 14.17 4.12 15.20
N ALA A 50 14.60 5.08 14.38
CA ALA A 50 13.76 5.72 13.38
C ALA A 50 13.31 4.70 12.31
N VAL A 51 14.26 3.96 11.75
CA VAL A 51 14.02 2.97 10.71
C VAL A 51 13.18 1.79 11.23
N THR A 52 13.37 1.35 12.47
CA THR A 52 12.51 0.33 13.10
C THR A 52 11.07 0.79 13.20
N LYS A 53 10.85 2.06 13.55
CA LYS A 53 9.51 2.65 13.63
C LYS A 53 8.87 2.71 12.23
N ILE A 54 9.61 3.19 11.23
CA ILE A 54 9.14 3.26 9.84
C ILE A 54 8.81 1.86 9.30
N SER A 55 9.68 0.88 9.50
CA SER A 55 9.48 -0.51 9.08
C SER A 55 8.16 -1.10 9.62
N LYS A 56 7.87 -0.88 10.91
CA LYS A 56 6.59 -1.30 11.51
C LYS A 56 5.38 -0.60 10.90
N GLN A 57 5.50 0.69 10.54
CA GLN A 57 4.41 1.41 9.88
C GLN A 57 4.18 0.91 8.45
N ILE A 58 5.25 0.62 7.71
CA ILE A 58 5.17 0.03 6.36
C ILE A 58 4.51 -1.35 6.42
N GLN A 59 4.86 -2.18 7.40
CA GLN A 59 4.17 -3.46 7.63
C GLN A 59 2.66 -3.26 7.86
N GLY A 60 2.27 -2.25 8.65
CA GLY A 60 0.86 -1.90 8.82
C GLY A 60 0.16 -1.44 7.53
N ILE A 61 0.88 -0.79 6.61
CA ILE A 61 0.36 -0.44 5.28
C ILE A 61 0.06 -1.72 4.48
N GLU A 62 0.96 -2.69 4.47
CA GLU A 62 0.74 -3.96 3.76
C GLU A 62 -0.47 -4.72 4.27
N GLU A 63 -0.61 -4.84 5.59
CA GLU A 63 -1.78 -5.49 6.19
C GLU A 63 -3.08 -4.79 5.76
N ASN A 64 -3.09 -3.46 5.68
CA ASN A 64 -4.24 -2.71 5.21
C ASN A 64 -4.51 -2.95 3.72
N LEU A 65 -3.48 -2.99 2.89
CA LEU A 65 -3.58 -3.28 1.46
C LEU A 65 -4.10 -4.70 1.20
N MET A 66 -3.61 -5.69 1.96
CA MET A 66 -4.09 -7.07 1.92
C MET A 66 -5.57 -7.17 2.30
N LYS A 67 -6.01 -6.48 3.36
CA LYS A 67 -7.44 -6.41 3.73
C LYS A 67 -8.30 -5.78 2.63
N ILE A 68 -7.78 -4.81 1.89
CA ILE A 68 -8.50 -4.24 0.75
C ILE A 68 -8.61 -5.28 -0.37
N LEU A 69 -7.56 -6.04 -0.68
CA LEU A 69 -7.61 -7.13 -1.66
C LEU A 69 -8.64 -8.20 -1.27
N GLU A 70 -8.61 -8.66 -0.03
CA GLU A 70 -9.59 -9.64 0.49
C GLU A 70 -11.03 -9.12 0.35
N SER A 71 -11.25 -7.84 0.68
CA SER A 71 -12.55 -7.19 0.50
C SER A 71 -12.95 -7.15 -0.97
N LEU A 72 -12.03 -6.90 -1.90
CA LEU A 72 -12.30 -6.88 -3.34
C LEU A 72 -12.57 -8.28 -3.90
N ASP A 73 -11.90 -9.32 -3.40
CA ASP A 73 -12.11 -10.70 -3.80
C ASP A 73 -13.48 -11.23 -3.35
N SER A 74 -13.96 -10.77 -2.19
CA SER A 74 -15.31 -11.09 -1.71
C SER A 74 -16.44 -10.43 -2.52
N LEU A 75 -16.14 -9.43 -3.37
CA LEU A 75 -17.14 -8.78 -4.23
C LEU A 75 -17.57 -9.72 -5.37
N SER A 76 -18.76 -10.30 -5.23
CA SER A 76 -19.38 -11.09 -6.31
C SER A 76 -19.72 -10.22 -7.53
N LEU A 77 -18.96 -10.41 -8.61
CA LEU A 77 -19.14 -9.68 -9.88
C LEU A 77 -20.01 -10.42 -10.91
N GLY A 78 -20.77 -11.45 -10.52
CA GLY A 78 -21.45 -12.37 -11.45
C GLY A 78 -22.19 -11.67 -12.60
N SER A 79 -23.07 -10.73 -12.30
CA SER A 79 -23.83 -9.92 -13.27
C SER A 79 -23.25 -8.53 -13.55
N ALA A 80 -22.04 -8.22 -13.07
CA ALA A 80 -21.43 -6.91 -13.27
C ALA A 80 -21.01 -6.69 -14.73
N THR A 81 -21.11 -5.45 -15.19
CA THR A 81 -20.62 -5.05 -16.52
C THR A 81 -19.11 -5.29 -16.70
N LEU A 82 -18.68 -5.42 -17.96
CA LEU A 82 -17.25 -5.54 -18.29
C LEU A 82 -16.42 -4.36 -17.76
N GLY A 83 -17.01 -3.15 -17.75
CA GLY A 83 -16.36 -1.97 -17.18
C GLY A 83 -16.04 -2.13 -15.69
N VAL A 84 -17.00 -2.62 -14.89
CA VAL A 84 -16.79 -2.87 -13.46
C VAL A 84 -15.75 -3.97 -13.23
N LYS A 85 -15.79 -5.06 -14.02
CA LYS A 85 -14.80 -6.15 -13.96
C LYS A 85 -13.39 -5.66 -14.32
N GLY A 86 -13.28 -4.85 -15.37
CA GLY A 86 -12.03 -4.22 -15.78
C GLY A 86 -11.47 -3.28 -14.71
N LYS A 87 -12.33 -2.43 -14.14
CA LYS A 87 -11.95 -1.51 -13.06
C LYS A 87 -11.41 -2.25 -11.85
N ARG A 88 -12.09 -3.31 -11.38
CA ARG A 88 -11.57 -4.17 -10.30
C ARG A 88 -10.17 -4.69 -10.61
N LYS A 89 -9.94 -5.19 -11.83
CA LYS A 89 -8.62 -5.72 -12.23
C LYS A 89 -7.53 -4.64 -12.13
N SER A 90 -7.82 -3.42 -12.57
CA SER A 90 -6.90 -2.29 -12.44
C SER A 90 -6.60 -1.92 -10.99
N VAL A 91 -7.63 -1.90 -10.12
CA VAL A 91 -7.46 -1.60 -8.68
C VAL A 91 -6.66 -2.69 -7.99
N VAL A 92 -6.95 -3.97 -8.25
CA VAL A 92 -6.19 -5.11 -7.71
C VAL A 92 -4.72 -5.01 -8.11
N LYS A 93 -4.44 -4.76 -9.40
CA LYS A 93 -3.06 -4.59 -9.87
C LYS A 93 -2.36 -3.43 -9.14
N TRP A 94 -3.02 -2.28 -9.02
CA TRP A 94 -2.45 -1.14 -8.32
C TRP A 94 -2.11 -1.45 -6.85
N ILE A 95 -2.99 -2.16 -6.14
CA ILE A 95 -2.72 -2.59 -4.76
C ILE A 95 -1.52 -3.55 -4.70
N GLN A 96 -1.43 -4.51 -5.62
CA GLN A 96 -0.30 -5.46 -5.69
C GLN A 96 1.03 -4.77 -5.99
N ASP A 97 1.03 -3.80 -6.91
CA ASP A 97 2.20 -2.99 -7.23
C ASP A 97 2.63 -2.18 -5.98
N LEU A 98 1.67 -1.66 -5.21
CA LEU A 98 1.94 -0.92 -3.98
C LEU A 98 2.44 -1.79 -2.82
N ILE A 99 1.97 -3.04 -2.70
CA ILE A 99 2.51 -4.01 -1.74
C ILE A 99 3.97 -4.32 -2.10
N THR A 100 4.26 -4.56 -3.39
CA THR A 100 5.64 -4.80 -3.86
C THR A 100 6.57 -3.62 -3.53
N GLU A 101 6.08 -2.40 -3.68
CA GLU A 101 6.81 -1.20 -3.27
C GLU A 101 7.03 -1.15 -1.75
N ALA A 102 6.00 -1.44 -0.95
CA ALA A 102 6.11 -1.48 0.51
C ALA A 102 7.11 -2.55 0.99
N ASP A 103 7.12 -3.72 0.37
CA ASP A 103 8.13 -4.78 0.58
C ASP A 103 9.54 -4.27 0.30
N SER A 104 9.73 -3.56 -0.83
CA SER A 104 11.02 -2.98 -1.18
C SER A 104 11.49 -1.94 -0.16
N GLN A 105 10.59 -1.05 0.30
CA GLN A 105 10.92 -0.05 1.32
C GLN A 105 11.22 -0.68 2.69
N ARG A 106 10.59 -1.80 3.04
CA ARG A 106 10.93 -2.55 4.27
C ARG A 106 12.30 -3.23 4.14
N ALA A 107 12.61 -3.83 3.00
CA ALA A 107 13.94 -4.38 2.76
C ALA A 107 15.02 -3.30 2.86
N ARG A 108 14.73 -2.09 2.35
CA ARG A 108 15.59 -0.91 2.53
C ARG A 108 15.76 -0.52 4.00
N CYS A 109 14.69 -0.56 4.79
CA CYS A 109 14.77 -0.35 6.25
C CYS A 109 15.73 -1.35 6.91
N GLU A 110 15.65 -2.64 6.56
CA GLU A 110 16.54 -3.65 7.11
C GLU A 110 18.01 -3.42 6.73
N ALA A 111 18.28 -2.95 5.50
CA ALA A 111 19.63 -2.61 5.06
C ALA A 111 20.21 -1.44 5.87
N LEU A 112 19.41 -0.38 6.08
CA LEU A 112 19.79 0.79 6.88
C LEU A 112 20.05 0.44 8.35
N GLN A 113 19.27 -0.49 8.94
CA GLN A 113 19.51 -0.99 10.30
C GLN A 113 20.83 -1.74 10.42
N LYS A 114 21.19 -2.53 9.41
CA LYS A 114 22.45 -3.30 9.38
C LYS A 114 23.67 -2.42 9.14
N GLY A 115 23.48 -1.14 8.80
CA GLY A 115 24.55 -0.24 8.41
C GLY A 115 25.26 -0.71 7.15
N GLN A 116 24.56 -1.41 6.26
CA GLN A 116 25.05 -1.69 4.92
C GLN A 116 24.94 -0.38 4.14
N ASP A 117 26.08 0.20 3.77
CA ASP A 117 26.10 1.24 2.73
C ASP A 117 25.43 0.67 1.47
N LEU A 118 24.40 1.37 1.00
CA LEU A 118 23.69 1.09 -0.26
C LEU A 118 24.59 1.48 -1.45
#